data_AF-A0A643FZW5-F1
#
_entry.id   AF-A0A643FZW5-F1
#
_cell.length_a   1.000
_cell.length_b   1.000
_cell.length_c   1.000
_cell.angle_alpha   90.00
_cell.angle_beta   90.00
_cell.angle_gamma   90.00
#
_symmetry.space_group_name_H-M   'P 1'
#
loop_
_entity.id
_entity.type
_entity.pdbx_description
1 polymer ?
#
loop_
_entity_poly.entity_id
_entity_poly.type
_entity_poly.pdbx_seq_one_letter_code
_entity_poly.pdbx_strand_id
1 'polypeptide(L)'
;MQRWPCALEEASVHFSLWLKFGPSTRIFARSRGALLAATTLVSTAPSLTSFRSRPSRGVAAAYDEFRGGPGAFGGLTKSSMTDKRSTVTGYAILDRTKVGAGVIFRQNDGSSTPRSDLWYVGAAYDITPALTLAGQVYLLRYHDSSNKAWLGSMRGSYALSKRTMVYGTVGYLDNKGQLAASVDGQSTPPAGASQVGGMLGIKHVF
;
A
#
# COMPACT_ATOMS: atom_id res chain seq x y z
N MET A 1 -17.33 -3.82 11.61
CA MET A 1 -16.34 -4.54 10.79
C MET A 1 -15.44 -3.52 10.11
N GLN A 2 -14.19 -3.41 10.56
CA GLN A 2 -13.21 -2.44 10.04
C GLN A 2 -12.68 -2.98 8.70
N ARG A 3 -13.32 -2.58 7.59
CA ARG A 3 -12.90 -2.96 6.24
C ARG A 3 -11.51 -2.37 5.99
N TRP A 4 -10.52 -3.25 5.94
CA TRP A 4 -9.28 -2.98 5.21
C TRP A 4 -9.65 -2.74 3.74
N PRO A 5 -9.11 -1.71 3.05
CA PRO A 5 -9.10 -1.76 1.60
C PRO A 5 -8.46 -3.07 1.16
N CYS A 6 -8.97 -3.66 0.08
CA CYS A 6 -8.55 -4.96 -0.43
C CYS A 6 -7.01 -5.08 -0.39
N ALA A 7 -6.47 -6.15 0.21
CA ALA A 7 -5.04 -6.29 0.40
C ALA A 7 -4.28 -6.26 -0.96
N LEU A 8 -4.92 -6.79 -2.00
CA LEU A 8 -4.47 -6.69 -3.38
C LEU A 8 -4.66 -5.29 -3.99
N GLU A 9 -5.60 -4.48 -3.51
CA GLU A 9 -5.81 -3.09 -3.92
C GLU A 9 -4.77 -2.17 -3.29
N GLU A 10 -4.45 -2.30 -2.00
CA GLU A 10 -3.32 -1.56 -1.40
C GLU A 10 -1.99 -1.97 -2.05
N ALA A 11 -1.78 -3.26 -2.30
CA ALA A 11 -0.65 -3.72 -3.11
C ALA A 11 -0.68 -3.09 -4.50
N SER A 12 -1.84 -3.03 -5.17
CA SER A 12 -1.98 -2.41 -6.48
C SER A 12 -1.79 -0.89 -6.49
N VAL A 13 -2.17 -0.17 -5.42
CA VAL A 13 -1.97 1.27 -5.24
C VAL A 13 -0.49 1.54 -5.00
N HIS A 14 0.17 0.75 -4.15
CA HIS A 14 1.63 0.81 -4.00
C HIS A 14 2.29 0.50 -5.36
N PHE A 15 2.00 -0.64 -6.00
CA PHE A 15 2.53 -0.98 -7.34
C PHE A 15 2.27 0.11 -8.40
N SER A 16 1.12 0.79 -8.35
CA SER A 16 0.79 1.88 -9.26
C SER A 16 1.57 3.16 -8.94
N LEU A 17 1.84 3.44 -7.67
CA LEU A 17 2.74 4.51 -7.24
C LEU A 17 4.16 4.24 -7.75
N TRP A 18 4.63 3.00 -7.62
CA TRP A 18 5.92 2.49 -8.11
C TRP A 18 6.10 2.66 -9.63
N LEU A 19 5.05 2.43 -10.41
CA LEU A 19 5.07 2.60 -11.87
C LEU A 19 4.95 4.07 -12.32
N LYS A 20 4.49 4.98 -11.44
CA LYS A 20 4.21 6.39 -11.75
C LYS A 20 5.23 7.40 -11.23
N PHE A 21 6.32 7.00 -10.56
CA PHE A 21 7.37 7.93 -10.11
C PHE A 21 8.14 8.57 -11.28
N GLY A 22 7.53 9.61 -11.87
CA GLY A 22 8.18 10.72 -12.55
C GLY A 22 8.49 11.85 -11.57
N PRO A 23 9.40 12.78 -11.92
CA PRO A 23 9.91 13.75 -10.97
C PRO A 23 8.81 14.75 -10.58
N SER A 24 8.59 14.90 -9.28
CA SER A 24 7.85 16.01 -8.68
C SER A 24 6.32 15.98 -8.87
N THR A 25 5.63 15.08 -8.17
CA THR A 25 4.17 15.20 -8.01
C THR A 25 3.85 15.52 -6.55
N ARG A 26 3.46 16.78 -6.28
CA ARG A 26 2.72 17.15 -5.06
C ARG A 26 1.24 16.91 -5.37
N ILE A 27 0.64 15.89 -4.78
CA ILE A 27 -0.80 15.65 -4.90
C ILE A 27 -1.46 16.22 -3.64
N PHE A 28 -2.16 17.34 -3.79
CA PHE A 28 -3.13 17.80 -2.79
C PHE A 28 -4.48 17.20 -3.18
N ALA A 29 -4.95 16.20 -2.43
CA ALA A 29 -6.30 15.67 -2.58
C ALA A 29 -7.19 16.31 -1.52
N ARG A 30 -8.19 17.08 -1.97
CA ARG A 30 -9.26 17.64 -1.13
C ARG A 30 -10.56 16.93 -1.51
N SER A 31 -11.01 15.96 -0.72
CA SER A 31 -12.39 15.49 -0.79
C SER A 31 -13.27 16.33 0.16
N ARG A 32 -14.48 16.67 -0.28
CA ARG A 32 -15.46 17.32 0.58
C ARG A 32 -15.99 16.29 1.58
N GLY A 33 -15.79 16.56 2.88
CA GLY A 33 -16.19 15.71 4.00
C GLY A 33 -14.98 15.08 4.69
N ALA A 34 -14.63 15.58 5.87
CA ALA A 34 -13.46 15.25 6.70
C ALA A 34 -12.09 15.85 6.24
N LEU A 35 -11.87 17.11 6.63
CA LEU A 35 -10.55 17.77 6.84
C LEU A 35 -9.66 16.84 7.71
N LEU A 36 -8.36 16.58 7.50
CA LEU A 36 -7.25 17.28 6.85
C LEU A 36 -6.15 16.21 6.55
N ALA A 37 -5.92 15.83 5.29
CA ALA A 37 -4.75 15.02 4.93
C ALA A 37 -3.58 15.97 4.64
N ALA A 38 -2.67 16.12 5.60
CA ALA A 38 -1.44 16.88 5.42
C ALA A 38 -0.30 15.90 5.10
N THR A 39 -0.34 15.30 3.91
CA THR A 39 0.75 14.48 3.39
C THR A 39 1.97 15.38 3.10
N THR A 40 2.82 15.59 4.10
CA THR A 40 4.07 16.34 3.94
C THR A 40 5.14 15.41 3.35
N LEU A 41 5.18 15.30 2.02
CA LEU A 41 6.24 14.60 1.30
C LEU A 41 7.55 15.41 1.37
N VAL A 42 8.41 15.10 2.35
CA VAL A 42 9.82 15.53 2.31
C VAL A 42 10.59 14.49 1.49
N SER A 43 10.91 14.84 0.25
CA SER A 43 11.84 14.09 -0.61
C SER A 43 13.18 14.81 -0.60
N THR A 44 14.18 14.22 0.05
CA THR A 44 15.55 14.73 0.01
C THR A 44 16.32 13.95 -1.04
N ALA A 45 16.45 14.51 -2.24
CA ALA A 45 17.36 13.99 -3.27
C ALA A 45 18.63 14.86 -3.27
N PRO A 46 19.83 14.32 -2.98
CA PRO A 46 21.06 15.05 -3.25
C PRO A 46 21.26 15.12 -4.77
N SER A 47 21.14 16.32 -5.33
CA SER A 47 21.42 16.61 -6.73
C SER A 47 22.84 17.11 -6.90
N LEU A 48 23.65 16.43 -7.73
CA LEU A 48 24.65 17.13 -8.54
C LEU A 48 24.91 16.37 -9.86
N THR A 49 24.72 17.11 -10.97
CA THR A 49 25.24 16.85 -12.33
C THR A 49 24.74 15.63 -13.14
N SER A 50 23.63 15.81 -13.87
CA SER A 50 23.59 15.80 -15.35
C SER A 50 22.14 15.64 -15.84
N PHE A 51 21.88 16.23 -17.01
CA PHE A 51 20.57 16.43 -17.62
C PHE A 51 19.84 15.07 -17.83
N ARG A 52 18.67 14.87 -17.16
CA ARG A 52 17.78 13.69 -17.22
C ARG A 52 18.12 12.49 -16.31
N SER A 53 18.44 12.71 -15.03
CA SER A 53 18.44 11.61 -14.04
C SER A 53 17.14 11.61 -13.22
N ARG A 54 16.29 10.57 -13.38
CA ARG A 54 15.31 10.25 -12.32
C ARG A 54 16.11 9.94 -11.04
N PRO A 55 15.73 10.47 -9.86
CA PRO A 55 16.42 10.09 -8.62
C PRO A 55 16.31 8.57 -8.45
N SER A 56 17.47 7.90 -8.46
CA SER A 56 17.57 6.45 -8.34
C SER A 56 17.29 5.96 -6.93
N ARG A 57 17.16 6.86 -5.95
CA ARG A 57 16.79 6.55 -4.57
C ARG A 57 15.95 7.69 -4.02
N GLY A 58 15.11 7.40 -3.04
CA GLY A 58 14.32 8.41 -2.35
C GLY A 58 13.71 7.89 -1.07
N VAL A 59 13.36 8.82 -0.19
CA VAL A 59 12.61 8.58 1.04
C VAL A 59 11.45 9.57 1.09
N ALA A 60 10.34 9.15 1.67
CA ALA A 60 9.15 9.95 1.85
C ALA A 60 8.52 9.62 3.22
N ALA A 61 7.89 10.63 3.82
CA ALA A 61 7.05 10.47 4.99
C ALA A 61 5.68 11.12 4.73
N ALA A 62 4.66 10.68 5.48
CA ALA A 62 3.32 11.25 5.45
C ALA A 62 2.64 11.14 6.81
N TYR A 63 1.73 12.05 7.09
CA TYR A 63 0.84 12.00 8.25
C TYR A 63 -0.59 12.29 7.81
N ASP A 64 -1.52 11.40 8.14
CA ASP A 64 -2.94 11.53 7.85
C ASP A 64 -3.76 11.36 9.13
N GLU A 65 -4.79 12.18 9.31
CA GLU A 65 -5.73 12.11 10.44
C GLU A 65 -7.16 12.12 9.92
N PHE A 66 -7.92 11.09 10.25
CA PHE A 66 -9.37 11.04 10.09
C PHE A 66 -10.05 11.34 11.42
N ARG A 67 -11.09 12.18 11.37
CA ARG A 67 -11.89 12.53 12.54
C ARG A 67 -13.25 11.88 12.49
N GLY A 68 -13.73 11.46 13.65
CA GLY A 68 -15.04 10.85 13.81
C GLY A 68 -16.19 11.84 13.77
N GLY A 69 -17.40 11.29 13.79
CA GLY A 69 -18.65 12.04 13.74
C GLY A 69 -19.75 11.28 12.98
N PRO A 70 -20.94 11.88 12.83
CA PRO A 70 -22.03 11.28 12.09
C PRO A 70 -21.61 10.89 10.66
N GLY A 71 -21.76 9.62 10.30
CA GLY A 71 -21.39 9.09 8.98
C GLY A 71 -19.90 8.80 8.76
N ALA A 72 -19.05 8.95 9.78
CA ALA A 72 -17.62 8.64 9.66
C ALA A 72 -17.38 7.12 9.54
N PHE A 73 -16.45 6.73 8.66
CA PHE A 73 -16.07 5.33 8.42
C PHE A 73 -15.10 4.81 9.50
N GLY A 74 -14.85 3.50 9.51
CA GLY A 74 -13.75 2.92 10.31
C GLY A 74 -13.99 2.83 11.83
N GLY A 75 -15.24 2.94 12.28
CA GLY A 75 -15.62 2.83 13.69
C GLY A 75 -15.58 4.15 14.47
N LEU A 76 -15.30 5.27 13.81
CA LEU A 76 -15.15 6.61 14.41
C LEU A 76 -16.52 7.26 14.72
N THR A 77 -17.32 6.61 15.54
CA THR A 77 -18.73 6.96 15.80
C THR A 77 -18.95 8.25 16.59
N LYS A 78 -17.90 8.76 17.26
CA LYS A 78 -17.94 9.99 18.06
C LYS A 78 -17.00 11.04 17.48
N SER A 79 -17.34 12.32 17.60
CA SER A 79 -16.47 13.43 17.17
C SER A 79 -15.14 13.49 17.91
N SER A 80 -15.05 12.89 19.10
CA SER A 80 -13.82 12.78 19.87
C SER A 80 -12.87 11.66 19.41
N MET A 81 -13.30 10.79 18.50
CA MET A 81 -12.49 9.67 18.00
C MET A 81 -11.65 10.08 16.78
N THR A 82 -10.44 9.55 16.70
CA THR A 82 -9.52 9.78 15.57
C THR A 82 -8.90 8.49 15.03
N ASP A 83 -8.54 8.50 13.74
CA ASP A 83 -7.66 7.52 13.12
C ASP A 83 -6.45 8.25 12.52
N LYS A 84 -5.29 8.06 13.13
CA LYS A 84 -4.04 8.72 12.77
C LYS A 84 -3.09 7.73 12.13
N ARG A 85 -2.46 8.11 11.04
CA ARG A 85 -1.51 7.29 10.29
C ARG A 85 -0.24 8.07 10.01
N SER A 86 0.90 7.52 10.40
CA SER A 86 2.22 8.03 10.06
C SER A 86 2.91 7.02 9.17
N THR A 87 3.33 7.44 7.99
CA THR A 87 3.98 6.57 7.01
C THR A 87 5.41 7.02 6.80
N VAL A 88 6.34 6.08 6.72
CA VAL A 88 7.71 6.30 6.23
C VAL A 88 8.00 5.24 5.18
N THR A 89 8.50 5.66 4.03
CA THR A 89 8.82 4.76 2.91
C THR A 89 10.12 5.18 2.25
N GLY A 90 10.90 4.19 1.81
CA GLY A 90 12.10 4.37 1.02
C GLY A 90 12.06 3.52 -0.24
N TYR A 91 12.75 3.97 -1.28
CA TYR A 91 12.92 3.23 -2.52
C TYR A 91 14.31 3.40 -3.11
N ALA A 92 14.70 2.41 -3.90
CA ALA A 92 15.83 2.44 -4.80
C ALA A 92 15.45 1.82 -6.16
N ILE A 93 15.97 2.42 -7.23
CA ILE A 93 15.88 1.98 -8.61
C ILE A 93 17.31 1.65 -9.02
N LEU A 94 17.56 0.36 -9.23
CA LEU A 94 18.75 -0.17 -9.86
C LEU A 94 18.45 -0.36 -11.36
N ASP A 95 19.37 -1.00 -12.11
CA ASP A 95 19.26 -1.21 -13.55
C ASP A 95 17.91 -1.82 -13.99
N ARG A 96 17.70 -3.11 -13.74
CA ARG A 96 16.44 -3.81 -14.02
C ARG A 96 15.58 -4.06 -12.79
N THR A 97 15.99 -3.54 -11.64
CA THR A 97 15.38 -3.86 -10.34
C THR A 97 14.93 -2.60 -9.64
N LYS A 98 13.72 -2.61 -9.12
CA LYS A 98 13.17 -1.57 -8.24
C LYS A 98 12.87 -2.22 -6.90
N VAL A 99 13.37 -1.65 -5.80
CA VAL A 99 13.20 -2.20 -4.46
C VAL A 99 12.80 -1.11 -3.50
N GLY A 100 11.87 -1.41 -2.59
CA GLY A 100 11.59 -0.47 -1.51
C GLY A 100 10.76 -1.08 -0.41
N ALA A 101 10.68 -0.30 0.65
CA ALA A 101 10.14 -0.74 1.93
C ALA A 101 9.56 0.45 2.67
N GLY A 102 8.73 0.16 3.66
CA GLY A 102 8.19 1.18 4.52
C GLY A 102 7.43 0.61 5.69
N VAL A 103 6.97 1.54 6.51
CA VAL A 103 6.18 1.27 7.70
C VAL A 103 5.06 2.30 7.81
N ILE A 104 3.90 1.84 8.22
CA ILE A 104 2.76 2.67 8.58
C ILE A 104 2.43 2.40 10.04
N PHE A 105 2.60 3.41 10.88
CA PHE A 105 2.12 3.40 12.25
C PHE A 105 0.70 3.95 12.27
N ARG A 106 -0.22 3.22 12.91
CA ARG A 106 -1.63 3.60 12.98
C ARG A 106 -2.16 3.55 14.41
N GLN A 107 -2.92 4.58 14.75
CA GLN A 107 -3.72 4.70 15.97
C GLN A 107 -5.18 4.95 15.56
N ASN A 108 -6.08 3.99 15.76
CA ASN A 108 -7.51 4.11 15.45
C ASN A 108 -8.38 3.93 16.70
N ASP A 109 -8.92 5.01 17.22
CA ASP A 109 -9.80 5.02 18.41
C ASP A 109 -11.13 4.29 18.18
N GLY A 110 -11.52 4.05 16.93
CA GLY A 110 -12.69 3.26 16.56
C GLY A 110 -12.47 1.74 16.61
N SER A 111 -11.26 1.28 16.96
CA SER A 111 -10.90 -0.15 17.05
C SER A 111 -10.69 -0.58 18.51
N SER A 112 -11.06 -1.81 18.85
CA SER A 112 -10.75 -2.39 20.16
C SER A 112 -9.25 -2.64 20.36
N THR A 113 -8.49 -2.75 19.27
CA THR A 113 -7.03 -2.81 19.24
C THR A 113 -6.52 -1.61 18.45
N PRO A 114 -6.41 -0.43 19.09
CA PRO A 114 -6.29 0.83 18.37
C PRO A 114 -4.90 1.03 17.74
N ARG A 115 -3.87 0.39 18.30
CA ARG A 115 -2.48 0.52 17.84
C ARG A 115 -2.09 -0.61 16.92
N SER A 116 -1.61 -0.27 15.71
CA SER A 116 -1.09 -1.25 14.76
C SER A 116 0.03 -0.69 13.91
N ASP A 117 0.97 -1.56 13.56
CA ASP A 117 2.06 -1.26 12.64
C ASP A 117 1.94 -2.15 11.40
N LEU A 118 2.02 -1.56 10.22
CA LEU A 118 2.08 -2.26 8.95
C LEU A 118 3.46 -2.05 8.33
N TRP A 119 4.25 -3.11 8.30
CA TRP A 119 5.54 -3.15 7.62
C TRP A 119 5.37 -3.72 6.23
N TYR A 120 6.12 -3.22 5.26
CA TYR A 120 6.13 -3.79 3.93
C TYR A 120 7.49 -3.68 3.27
N VAL A 121 7.78 -4.65 2.41
CA VAL A 121 8.94 -4.66 1.53
C VAL A 121 8.56 -5.31 0.21
N GLY A 122 9.05 -4.76 -0.89
CA GLY A 122 8.78 -5.29 -2.21
C GLY A 122 9.89 -5.01 -3.21
N ALA A 123 9.87 -5.79 -4.27
CA ALA A 123 10.77 -5.64 -5.40
C ALA A 123 10.02 -5.90 -6.71
N ALA A 124 10.48 -5.24 -7.77
CA ALA A 124 10.07 -5.50 -9.14
C ALA A 124 11.32 -5.67 -10.01
N TYR A 125 11.28 -6.64 -10.91
CA TYR A 125 12.37 -7.00 -11.80
C TYR A 125 11.88 -7.12 -13.24
N ASP A 126 12.53 -6.40 -14.14
CA ASP A 126 12.27 -6.46 -15.57
C ASP A 126 13.06 -7.62 -16.20
N ILE A 127 12.42 -8.79 -16.29
CA ILE A 127 13.01 -10.01 -16.88
C ILE A 127 13.36 -9.75 -18.34
N THR A 128 12.44 -9.11 -19.06
CA THR A 128 12.64 -8.60 -20.43
C THR A 128 12.00 -7.20 -20.55
N PRO A 129 12.26 -6.43 -21.63
CA PRO A 129 11.59 -5.15 -21.84
C PRO A 129 10.05 -5.23 -21.90
N ALA A 130 9.50 -6.43 -22.15
CA ALA A 130 8.05 -6.67 -22.19
C ALA A 130 7.53 -7.40 -20.94
N LEU A 131 8.38 -8.03 -20.13
CA LEU A 131 7.99 -8.86 -19.00
C LEU A 131 8.58 -8.35 -17.69
N THR A 132 7.71 -7.94 -16.77
CA THR A 132 8.06 -7.53 -15.41
C THR A 132 7.49 -8.52 -14.41
N LEU A 133 8.28 -8.90 -13.42
CA LEU A 133 7.86 -9.69 -12.28
C LEU A 133 8.04 -8.87 -11.00
N ALA A 134 7.01 -8.81 -10.16
CA ALA A 134 7.05 -8.06 -8.93
C ALA A 134 6.53 -8.91 -7.75
N GLY A 135 7.07 -8.68 -6.57
CA GLY A 135 6.69 -9.35 -5.35
C GLY A 135 6.71 -8.40 -4.17
N GLN A 136 5.81 -8.61 -3.22
CA GLN A 136 5.71 -7.79 -2.02
C GLN A 136 5.24 -8.62 -0.83
N VAL A 137 5.81 -8.32 0.33
CA VAL A 137 5.43 -8.90 1.61
C VAL A 137 5.03 -7.80 2.56
N TYR A 138 3.98 -8.05 3.33
CA TYR A 138 3.44 -7.18 4.36
C TYR A 138 3.34 -7.93 5.68
N LEU A 139 3.61 -7.23 6.77
CA LEU A 139 3.37 -7.67 8.13
C LEU A 139 2.52 -6.62 8.84
N LEU A 140 1.30 -6.99 9.16
CA LEU A 140 0.43 -6.24 10.06
C LEU A 140 0.53 -6.80 11.47
N ARG A 141 0.82 -5.93 12.44
CA ARG A 141 0.89 -6.29 13.85
C ARG A 141 0.05 -5.32 14.67
N TYR A 142 -0.87 -5.85 15.46
CA TYR A 142 -1.55 -5.07 16.49
C TYR A 142 -0.75 -5.13 17.80
N HIS A 143 -0.70 -4.00 18.51
CA HIS A 143 -0.15 -3.95 19.87
C HIS A 143 -1.21 -4.39 20.88
N ASP A 144 -0.76 -4.88 22.02
CA ASP A 144 -1.62 -5.36 23.12
C ASP A 144 -2.63 -6.44 22.68
N SER A 145 -2.29 -7.18 21.64
CA SER A 145 -3.14 -8.20 21.03
C SER A 145 -2.31 -9.32 20.39
N SER A 146 -2.88 -10.51 20.31
CA SER A 146 -2.35 -11.61 19.51
C SER A 146 -2.57 -11.43 18.00
N ASN A 147 -3.31 -10.41 17.58
CA ASN A 147 -3.71 -10.20 16.19
C ASN A 147 -2.52 -9.78 15.31
N LYS A 148 -2.24 -10.58 14.29
CA LYS A 148 -1.19 -10.35 13.30
C LYS A 148 -1.64 -10.89 11.95
N ALA A 149 -1.18 -10.29 10.86
CA ALA A 149 -1.34 -10.84 9.53
C ALA A 149 -0.06 -10.74 8.71
N TRP A 150 0.26 -11.80 7.99
CA TRP A 150 1.25 -11.79 6.93
C TRP A 150 0.55 -11.83 5.59
N LEU A 151 0.95 -10.97 4.65
CA LEU A 151 0.47 -11.02 3.28
C LEU A 151 1.67 -11.08 2.34
N GLY A 152 1.77 -12.14 1.56
CA GLY A 152 2.65 -12.21 0.39
C GLY A 152 1.85 -11.99 -0.88
N SER A 153 2.40 -11.25 -1.84
CA SER A 153 1.83 -11.10 -3.17
C SER A 153 2.89 -11.15 -4.26
N MET A 154 2.51 -11.65 -5.43
CA MET A 154 3.36 -11.74 -6.60
C MET A 154 2.54 -11.38 -7.84
N ARG A 155 3.14 -10.59 -8.74
CA ARG A 155 2.53 -10.12 -9.98
C ARG A 155 3.46 -10.33 -11.16
N GLY A 156 2.95 -10.97 -12.20
CA GLY A 156 3.55 -10.98 -13.54
C GLY A 156 2.83 -9.99 -14.44
N SER A 157 3.55 -9.23 -15.25
CA SER A 157 2.99 -8.26 -16.20
C SER A 157 3.70 -8.36 -17.54
N TYR A 158 2.93 -8.56 -18.61
CA TYR A 158 3.42 -8.71 -19.98
C TYR A 158 2.83 -7.64 -20.90
N ALA A 159 3.70 -6.83 -21.50
CA ALA A 159 3.32 -5.82 -22.48
C ALA A 159 3.10 -6.49 -23.85
N LEU A 160 1.83 -6.60 -24.27
CA LEU A 160 1.47 -7.05 -25.62
C LEU A 160 1.80 -5.98 -26.67
N SER A 161 1.67 -4.70 -26.30
CA SER A 161 2.01 -3.55 -27.14
C SER A 161 2.37 -2.34 -26.29
N LYS A 162 2.72 -1.21 -26.91
CA LYS A 162 2.90 0.08 -26.20
C LYS A 162 1.62 0.55 -25.48
N ARG A 163 0.45 0.05 -25.87
CA ARG A 163 -0.87 0.45 -25.36
C ARG A 163 -1.57 -0.65 -24.57
N THR A 164 -1.17 -1.90 -24.73
CA THR A 164 -1.85 -3.06 -24.13
C THR A 164 -0.90 -3.88 -23.27
N MET A 165 -1.33 -4.22 -22.05
CA MET A 165 -0.62 -5.10 -21.13
C MET A 165 -1.60 -6.09 -20.52
N VAL A 166 -1.17 -7.34 -20.36
CA VAL A 166 -1.86 -8.35 -19.55
C VAL A 166 -1.08 -8.58 -18.27
N TYR A 167 -1.78 -8.87 -17.18
CA TYR A 167 -1.12 -9.14 -15.90
C TYR A 167 -1.90 -10.15 -15.08
N GLY A 168 -1.18 -10.86 -14.24
CA GLY A 168 -1.73 -11.76 -13.24
C GLY A 168 -1.13 -11.46 -11.88
N THR A 169 -1.95 -11.54 -10.83
CA THR A 169 -1.52 -11.39 -9.43
C THR A 169 -2.02 -12.57 -8.64
N VAL A 170 -1.18 -13.08 -7.75
CA VAL A 170 -1.55 -14.04 -6.71
C VAL A 170 -1.13 -13.49 -5.36
N GLY A 171 -1.90 -13.81 -4.33
CA GLY A 171 -1.64 -13.38 -2.96
C GLY A 171 -2.02 -14.46 -1.96
N TYR A 172 -1.28 -14.50 -0.86
CA TYR A 172 -1.53 -15.37 0.27
C TYR A 172 -1.50 -14.53 1.55
N LEU A 173 -2.59 -14.59 2.30
CA LEU A 173 -2.79 -13.90 3.56
C LEU A 173 -2.87 -14.94 4.68
N ASP A 174 -2.06 -14.78 5.70
CA ASP A 174 -2.08 -15.63 6.90
C ASP A 174 -2.46 -14.78 8.11
N ASN A 175 -3.68 -14.95 8.60
CA ASN A 175 -4.15 -14.29 9.81
C ASN A 175 -3.74 -15.07 11.06
N LYS A 176 -3.52 -14.36 12.17
CA LYS A 176 -3.29 -14.93 13.50
C LYS A 176 -4.18 -14.26 14.53
N GLY A 177 -4.43 -14.97 15.63
CA GLY A 177 -5.33 -14.51 16.69
C GLY A 177 -6.79 -14.50 16.22
N GLN A 178 -7.50 -13.43 16.52
CA GLN A 178 -8.89 -13.22 16.11
C GLN A 178 -9.01 -12.38 14.84
N LEU A 179 -7.91 -12.14 14.14
CA LEU A 179 -7.91 -11.36 12.91
C LEU A 179 -8.56 -12.16 11.77
N ALA A 180 -9.44 -11.50 11.01
CA ALA A 180 -10.13 -12.07 9.87
C ALA A 180 -9.97 -11.13 8.66
N ALA A 181 -8.74 -10.71 8.36
CA ALA A 181 -8.51 -9.90 7.17
C ALA A 181 -8.74 -10.76 5.93
N SER A 182 -9.23 -10.12 4.86
CA SER A 182 -9.52 -10.77 3.58
C SER A 182 -8.50 -10.34 2.53
N VAL A 183 -8.06 -11.29 1.71
CA VAL A 183 -7.09 -11.04 0.62
C VAL A 183 -7.69 -10.13 -0.46
N ASP A 184 -9.00 -10.22 -0.70
CA ASP A 184 -9.74 -9.46 -1.71
C ASP A 184 -10.61 -8.32 -1.12
N GLY A 185 -10.63 -8.18 0.22
CA GLY A 185 -11.44 -7.19 0.94
C GLY A 185 -12.95 -7.46 0.98
N GLN A 186 -13.40 -8.60 0.44
CA GLN A 186 -14.81 -8.95 0.26
C GLN A 186 -15.15 -10.29 0.92
N SER A 187 -14.35 -11.32 0.68
CA SER A 187 -14.55 -12.67 1.21
C SER A 187 -13.81 -12.83 2.54
N THR A 188 -14.48 -12.47 3.63
CA THR A 188 -13.89 -12.54 4.98
C THR A 188 -13.72 -14.01 5.41
N PRO A 189 -12.49 -14.49 5.63
CA PRO A 189 -12.27 -15.86 6.10
C PRO A 189 -12.65 -15.98 7.58
N PRO A 190 -12.77 -17.21 8.12
CA PRO A 190 -12.85 -17.42 9.57
C PRO A 190 -11.69 -16.75 10.32
N ALA A 191 -11.90 -16.39 11.59
CA ALA A 191 -10.88 -15.76 12.41
C ALA A 191 -9.61 -16.63 12.52
N GLY A 192 -8.44 -16.03 12.29
CA GLY A 192 -7.15 -16.71 12.31
C GLY A 192 -6.89 -17.63 11.11
N ALA A 193 -7.81 -17.70 10.14
CA ALA A 193 -7.61 -18.53 8.96
C ALA A 193 -6.80 -17.80 7.89
N SER A 194 -6.02 -18.57 7.15
CA SER A 194 -5.29 -18.10 5.98
C SER A 194 -6.18 -18.14 4.73
N GLN A 195 -5.88 -17.30 3.75
CA GLN A 195 -6.63 -17.18 2.51
C GLN A 195 -5.67 -16.99 1.33
N VAL A 196 -5.95 -17.67 0.22
CA VAL A 196 -5.27 -17.43 -1.07
C VAL A 196 -6.22 -16.72 -2.02
N GLY A 197 -5.70 -15.83 -2.85
CA GLY A 197 -6.47 -15.11 -3.84
C GLY A 197 -5.66 -14.83 -5.09
N GLY A 198 -6.34 -14.58 -6.20
CA GLY A 198 -5.69 -14.24 -7.45
C GLY A 198 -6.59 -13.44 -8.38
N MET A 199 -5.95 -12.77 -9.34
CA MET A 199 -6.62 -11.96 -10.35
C MET A 199 -5.83 -11.99 -11.65
N LEU A 200 -6.55 -12.02 -12.77
CA LEU A 200 -6.01 -11.73 -14.09
C LEU A 200 -6.66 -10.45 -14.62
N GLY A 201 -5.89 -9.65 -15.37
CA GLY A 201 -6.39 -8.39 -15.90
C GLY A 201 -5.69 -7.95 -17.18
N ILE A 202 -6.34 -7.04 -17.88
CA ILE A 202 -5.82 -6.39 -19.09
C ILE A 202 -5.91 -4.88 -18.87
N LYS A 203 -4.83 -4.17 -19.18
CA LYS A 203 -4.78 -2.72 -19.22
C LYS A 203 -4.59 -2.28 -20.66
N HIS A 204 -5.48 -1.40 -21.14
CA HIS A 204 -5.37 -0.77 -22.45
C HIS A 204 -5.40 0.75 -22.33
N VAL A 205 -4.60 1.45 -23.15
CA VAL A 205 -4.52 2.92 -23.20
C VAL A 205 -4.85 3.39 -24.62
N PHE A 206 -5.99 4.05 -24.77
CA PHE A 206 -6.50 4.61 -26.02
C PHE A 206 -5.73 5.87 -26.43
#